data_AF-A0A4Q5IYL1-F1
#
_entry.id   AF-A0A4Q5IYL1-F1
#
_cell.length_a   1.000
_cell.length_b   1.000
_cell.length_c   1.000
_cell.angle_alpha   90.00
_cell.angle_beta   90.00
_cell.angle_gamma   90.00
#
_symmetry.space_group_name_H-M   'P 1'
#
loop_
_entity.id
_entity.type
_entity.pdbx_description
1 polymer ?
#
loop_
_entity_poly.entity_id
_entity_poly.type
_entity_poly.pdbx_seq_one_letter_code
_entity_poly.pdbx_strand_id
1 'polypeptide(L)' 'DTDLDKLRMSFWRYNNRVHGLASSKLAIEQQVREADMVIGAVLIPGAKAPKLVSNDLVAQMKPGSVLVDIA' A
#
# COMPACT_ATOMS: atom_id res chain seq x y z
N ASP A 1 -5.69 2.64 -6.47
CA ASP A 1 -6.56 3.11 -7.57
C ASP A 1 -6.48 2.08 -8.70
N THR A 2 -7.53 1.93 -9.49
CA THR A 2 -7.60 1.03 -10.64
C THR A 2 -7.54 1.79 -11.98
N ASP A 3 -7.60 3.11 -11.95
CA ASP A 3 -7.49 3.98 -13.12
C ASP A 3 -6.01 4.21 -13.48
N LEU A 4 -5.58 3.64 -14.61
CA LEU A 4 -4.18 3.71 -15.07
C LEU A 4 -3.73 5.12 -15.44
N ASP A 5 -4.63 5.98 -15.92
CA ASP A 5 -4.26 7.33 -16.33
C ASP A 5 -4.05 8.22 -15.11
N LYS A 6 -4.87 8.07 -14.05
CA LYS A 6 -4.62 8.73 -12.76
C LYS A 6 -3.30 8.29 -12.12
N LEU A 7 -2.99 7.00 -12.20
CA LEU A 7 -1.73 6.46 -11.67
C LEU A 7 -0.52 7.02 -12.44
N ARG A 8 -0.59 7.06 -13.77
CA ARG A 8 0.45 7.69 -14.62
C ARG A 8 0.61 9.19 -14.32
N MET A 9 -0.49 9.90 -14.13
CA MET A 9 -0.45 11.33 -13.79
C MET A 9 0.23 11.56 -12.42
N SER A 10 0.00 10.69 -11.45
CA SER A 10 0.62 10.79 -10.12
C SER A 10 2.14 10.66 -10.20
N PHE A 11 2.64 9.73 -11.02
CA PHE A 11 4.07 9.55 -11.26
C PHE A 11 4.75 10.84 -11.73
N TRP A 12 4.16 11.51 -12.74
CA TRP A 12 4.68 12.78 -13.27
C TRP A 12 4.53 13.92 -12.27
N ARG A 13 3.37 14.03 -11.61
CA ARG A 13 3.07 15.11 -10.65
C ARG A 13 4.05 15.15 -9.48
N TYR A 14 4.54 14.00 -9.04
CA TYR A 14 5.43 13.89 -7.89
C TYR A 14 6.90 13.71 -8.26
N ASN A 15 7.30 14.10 -9.48
CA ASN A 15 8.67 14.02 -9.98
C ASN A 15 9.28 12.62 -9.82
N ASN A 16 8.55 11.59 -10.23
CA ASN A 16 9.00 10.19 -10.13
C ASN A 16 9.29 9.70 -8.68
N ARG A 17 8.74 10.37 -7.65
CA ARG A 17 8.85 9.91 -6.26
C ARG A 17 7.75 8.94 -5.85
N VAL A 18 6.68 8.86 -6.64
CA VAL A 18 5.56 7.93 -6.43
C VAL A 18 5.61 6.86 -7.50
N HIS A 19 5.78 5.62 -7.07
CA HIS A 19 5.82 4.45 -7.93
C HIS A 19 4.54 3.65 -7.77
N GLY A 20 3.85 3.39 -8.88
CA GLY A 20 2.70 2.49 -8.91
C GLY A 20 3.16 1.05 -9.13
N LEU A 21 2.67 0.13 -8.31
CA LEU A 21 2.88 -1.31 -8.47
C LEU A 21 1.54 -2.03 -8.58
N ALA A 22 1.51 -3.13 -9.32
CA ALA A 22 0.34 -4.02 -9.30
C ALA A 22 0.21 -4.62 -7.90
N SER A 23 -0.99 -4.52 -7.32
CA SER A 23 -1.30 -4.95 -5.95
C SER A 23 -1.42 -6.47 -5.81
N SER A 24 -0.33 -7.18 -6.10
CA SER A 24 -0.22 -8.63 -5.88
C SER A 24 0.23 -8.94 -4.46
N LYS A 25 -0.07 -10.15 -3.98
CA LYS A 25 0.36 -10.62 -2.65
C LYS A 25 1.87 -10.50 -2.46
N LEU A 26 2.65 -10.93 -3.46
CA LEU A 26 4.11 -10.84 -3.43
C LEU A 26 4.61 -9.39 -3.32
N ALA A 27 4.04 -8.48 -4.11
CA ALA A 27 4.43 -7.07 -4.08
C ALA A 27 4.12 -6.44 -2.72
N ILE A 28 2.93 -6.72 -2.16
CA ILE A 28 2.54 -6.22 -0.83
C ILE A 28 3.53 -6.73 0.23
N GLU A 29 3.81 -8.04 0.27
CA GLU A 29 4.73 -8.61 1.27
C GLU A 29 6.13 -8.00 1.19
N GLN A 30 6.67 -7.84 -0.02
CA GLN A 30 7.99 -7.24 -0.23
C GLN A 30 8.03 -5.77 0.19
N GLN A 31 7.04 -4.97 -0.22
CA GLN A 31 7.04 -3.54 0.09
C GLN A 31 6.76 -3.26 1.57
N VAL A 32 5.90 -4.06 2.22
CA VAL A 32 5.55 -3.86 3.63
C VAL A 32 6.73 -4.17 4.56
N ARG A 33 7.52 -5.22 4.28
CA ARG A 33 8.70 -5.56 5.09
C ARG A 33 9.73 -4.42 5.11
N GLU A 34 9.89 -3.74 3.97
CA GLU A 34 10.87 -2.66 3.81
C GLU A 34 10.32 -1.28 4.18
N ALA A 35 9.02 -1.16 4.47
CA ALA A 35 8.40 0.13 4.74
C ALA A 35 8.69 0.62 6.17
N ASP A 36 9.08 1.89 6.27
CA ASP A 36 9.13 2.59 7.56
C ASP A 36 7.71 3.04 7.99
N MET A 37 6.79 3.18 7.04
CA MET A 37 5.37 3.47 7.28
C MET A 37 4.48 2.82 6.21
N VAL A 38 3.35 2.25 6.64
CA VAL A 38 2.31 1.71 5.76
C VAL A 38 0.99 2.41 6.04
N ILE A 39 0.33 2.89 4.98
CA ILE A 39 -0.99 3.52 5.06
C ILE A 39 -2.00 2.64 4.30
N GLY A 40 -2.94 2.06 5.04
CA GLY A 40 -4.11 1.40 4.49
C GLY A 40 -5.16 2.43 4.06
N ALA A 41 -5.37 2.57 2.76
CA ALA A 41 -6.34 3.51 2.18
C ALA A 41 -7.24 2.84 1.13
N VAL A 42 -7.55 1.54 1.32
CA VAL A 42 -8.37 0.77 0.39
C VAL A 42 -9.85 0.98 0.70
N LEU A 43 -10.59 1.49 -0.30
CA LEU A 43 -12.03 1.66 -0.23
C LEU A 43 -12.70 0.75 -1.27
N ILE A 44 -13.62 -0.09 -0.83
CA ILE A 44 -14.52 -0.86 -1.71
C ILE A 44 -15.96 -0.44 -1.36
N PRO A 45 -16.64 0.33 -2.21
CA PRO A 45 -18.00 0.79 -1.93
C PRO A 45 -18.95 -0.39 -1.63
N GLY A 46 -19.67 -0.31 -0.50
CA GLY A 46 -20.64 -1.32 -0.09
C GLY A 46 -20.06 -2.64 0.45
N ALA A 47 -18.73 -2.74 0.59
CA ALA A 47 -18.06 -3.91 1.14
C ALA A 47 -17.06 -3.53 2.22
N LYS A 48 -16.78 -4.48 3.12
CA LYS A 48 -15.70 -4.34 4.08
C LYS A 48 -14.35 -4.33 3.34
N ALA A 49 -13.44 -3.46 3.76
CA ALA A 49 -12.08 -3.43 3.23
C ALA A 49 -11.40 -4.82 3.40
N PRO A 50 -10.63 -5.28 2.41
CA PRO A 50 -9.93 -6.55 2.48
C PRO A 50 -8.77 -6.47 3.47
N LYS A 51 -8.50 -7.56 4.18
CA LYS A 51 -7.32 -7.69 5.03
C LYS A 51 -6.09 -7.98 4.17
N LEU A 52 -5.36 -6.94 3.77
CA LEU A 52 -4.17 -7.06 2.91
C LEU A 52 -2.88 -7.33 3.68
N VAL A 53 -2.79 -6.84 4.91
CA VAL A 53 -1.62 -6.99 5.78
C VAL A 53 -2.01 -7.84 6.99
N SER A 54 -1.46 -9.04 7.10
CA SER A 54 -1.68 -9.94 8.24
C SER A 54 -0.76 -9.59 9.41
N ASN A 55 -1.12 -10.03 10.62
CA ASN A 55 -0.26 -9.84 11.80
C ASN A 55 1.12 -10.48 11.63
N ASP A 56 1.20 -11.63 10.94
CA ASP A 56 2.48 -12.29 10.64
C ASP A 56 3.37 -11.44 9.73
N LEU A 57 2.77 -10.68 8.80
CA LEU A 57 3.49 -9.75 7.95
C LEU A 57 3.91 -8.50 8.74
N VAL A 58 3.05 -8.00 9.64
CA VAL A 58 3.40 -6.90 10.55
C VAL A 58 4.60 -7.27 11.42
N ALA A 59 4.67 -8.50 11.93
CA ALA A 59 5.79 -8.98 12.73
C ALA A 59 7.13 -9.03 11.97
N GLN A 60 7.09 -8.98 10.64
CA GLN A 60 8.27 -8.96 9.77
C GLN A 60 8.66 -7.54 9.31
N MET A 61 7.94 -6.50 9.74
CA MET A 61 8.29 -5.12 9.45
C MET A 61 9.49 -4.67 10.27
N LYS A 62 10.14 -3.58 9.83
CA LYS A 62 11.24 -2.98 10.56
C LYS A 62 10.78 -2.56 11.97
N PRO A 63 11.61 -2.74 13.01
CA PRO A 63 11.32 -2.21 14.34
C PRO A 63 11.11 -0.70 14.29
N GLY A 64 10.02 -0.22 14.90
CA GLY A 64 9.65 1.20 14.90
C GLY A 64 8.84 1.66 13.68
N SER A 65 8.55 0.78 12.72
CA SER A 65 7.64 1.11 11.62
C SER A 65 6.22 1.40 12.10
N VAL A 66 5.52 2.26 11.37
CA VAL A 66 4.15 2.71 11.71
C VAL A 66 3.13 2.15 10.73
N LEU A 67 2.01 1.65 11.25
CA LEU A 67 0.83 1.34 10.44
C LEU A 67 -0.29 2.35 10.75
N VAL A 68 -0.86 2.92 9.70
CA VAL A 68 -2.06 3.76 9.77
C VAL A 68 -3.14 3.11 8.92
N ASP A 69 -4.31 2.90 9.50
CA ASP A 69 -5.49 2.41 8.79
C ASP A 69 -6.53 3.54 8.72
N ILE A 70 -6.85 3.98 7.50
CA ILE A 70 -7.76 5.10 7.22
C ILE A 70 -9.20 4.59 6.98
N ALA A 71 -9.42 3.26 7.02
CA ALA A 71 -10.69 2.60 6.71
C ALA A 71 -11.95 3.28 7.28
#